data_AF-B0K8M6-F1
#
_entry.id   AF-B0K8M6-F1
#
_cell.length_a   1.000
_cell.length_b   1.000
_cell.length_c   1.000
_cell.angle_alpha   90.00
_cell.angle_beta   90.00
_cell.angle_gamma   90.00
#
_symmetry.space_group_name_H-M   'P 1'
#
loop_
_entity.id
_entity.type
_entity.pdbx_description
1 polymer ?
#
loop_
_entity_poly.entity_id
_entity_poly.type
_entity_poly.pdbx_seq_one_letter_code
_entity_poly.pdbx_strand_id
1 'polypeptide(L)'
;MPLSYILLSITGLVVLFGFAHRVLDRMKMTDTWAFLVIIGMIIGTLIPNIPITKTVSINIGGAVIPIAVCVYLFLKAESTRERVNAVVVSIVAGIAVFIAGRILPAEPEAMIIEPKYIYGIVGGLIAYLFSRSRRSAFIAGVMGIILANVMQAVSNYLTGTRGAVSIGGAGFFDSVVISMIIAVFLSEIIGETREKIQGGTSKKHLEPREGMASSLIDTNKKEEGDKNEQKEDE
;
A
#
# COMPACT_ATOMS: atom_id res chain seq x y z
N MET A 1 -14.75 0.62 -22.37
CA MET A 1 -14.11 1.66 -21.52
C MET A 1 -13.19 0.97 -20.52
N PRO A 2 -12.01 1.53 -20.18
CA PRO A 2 -11.11 0.94 -19.20
C PRO A 2 -11.80 0.72 -17.85
N LEU A 3 -11.71 -0.49 -17.31
CA LEU A 3 -12.34 -0.85 -16.02
C LEU A 3 -11.76 -0.03 -14.87
N SER A 4 -10.48 0.38 -14.98
CA SER A 4 -9.81 1.29 -14.08
C SER A 4 -10.59 2.56 -13.76
N TYR A 5 -11.24 3.21 -14.74
CA TYR A 5 -11.99 4.44 -14.46
C TYR A 5 -13.19 4.19 -13.55
N ILE A 6 -13.87 3.05 -13.73
CA ILE A 6 -14.98 2.64 -12.88
C ILE A 6 -14.46 2.33 -11.47
N LEU A 7 -13.39 1.54 -11.37
CA LEU A 7 -12.78 1.18 -10.09
C LEU A 7 -12.25 2.41 -9.32
N LEU A 8 -11.59 3.34 -10.00
CA LEU A 8 -11.11 4.59 -9.42
C LEU A 8 -12.26 5.50 -8.99
N SER A 9 -13.34 5.57 -9.77
CA SER A 9 -14.53 6.35 -9.40
C SER A 9 -15.18 5.78 -8.14
N ILE A 10 -15.36 4.45 -8.07
CA ILE A 10 -15.89 3.77 -6.87
C ILE A 10 -14.95 3.99 -5.68
N THR A 11 -13.64 3.81 -5.87
CA THR A 11 -12.65 4.03 -4.81
C THR A 11 -12.68 5.48 -4.32
N GLY A 12 -12.82 6.45 -5.24
CA GLY A 12 -12.96 7.86 -4.93
C GLY A 12 -14.19 8.15 -4.08
N LEU A 13 -15.34 7.54 -4.39
CA LEU A 13 -16.54 7.64 -3.55
C LEU A 13 -16.32 7.04 -2.15
N VAL A 14 -15.69 5.87 -2.06
CA VAL A 14 -15.36 5.23 -0.77
C VAL A 14 -14.46 6.14 0.08
N VAL A 15 -13.49 6.83 -0.54
CA VAL A 15 -12.64 7.81 0.14
C VAL A 15 -13.42 9.05 0.57
N LEU A 16 -14.27 9.61 -0.31
CA LEU A 16 -15.07 10.81 0.01
C LEU A 16 -16.07 10.58 1.15
N PHE A 17 -16.65 9.38 1.24
CA PHE A 17 -17.54 9.01 2.34
C PHE A 17 -16.80 8.60 3.62
N GLY A 18 -15.46 8.62 3.62
CA GLY A 18 -14.64 8.31 4.80
C GLY A 18 -14.52 6.82 5.13
N PHE A 19 -15.04 5.93 4.29
CA PHE A 19 -14.94 4.48 4.51
C PHE A 19 -13.50 3.96 4.38
N ALA A 20 -12.63 4.68 3.65
CA ALA A 20 -11.22 4.34 3.51
C ALA A 20 -10.31 4.97 4.58
N HIS A 21 -10.85 5.80 5.50
CA HIS A 21 -10.05 6.60 6.44
C HIS A 21 -9.01 5.76 7.20
N ARG A 22 -9.44 4.60 7.73
CA ARG A 22 -8.56 3.68 8.47
C ARG A 22 -7.43 3.10 7.61
N VAL A 23 -7.74 2.75 6.36
CA VAL A 23 -6.77 2.22 5.40
C VAL A 23 -5.73 3.30 5.07
N LEU A 24 -6.21 4.51 4.79
CA LEU A 24 -5.40 5.65 4.38
C LEU A 24 -4.51 6.17 5.52
N ASP A 25 -5.02 6.19 6.75
CA ASP A 25 -4.24 6.52 7.96
C ASP A 25 -3.08 5.55 8.18
N ARG A 26 -3.33 4.24 8.02
CA ARG A 26 -2.26 3.23 8.06
C ARG A 26 -1.25 3.39 6.93
N MET A 27 -1.64 4.06 5.85
CA MET A 27 -0.77 4.43 4.74
C MET A 27 -0.07 5.78 4.91
N LYS A 28 -0.35 6.54 5.99
CA LYS A 28 0.09 7.93 6.18
C LYS A 28 -0.33 8.85 5.02
N MET A 29 -1.53 8.62 4.50
CA MET A 29 -2.14 9.40 3.44
C MET A 29 -3.46 9.96 3.95
N THR A 30 -3.73 11.25 3.74
CA THR A 30 -5.02 11.82 4.12
C THR A 30 -6.06 11.54 3.04
N ASP A 31 -7.34 11.55 3.42
CA ASP A 31 -8.47 11.33 2.50
C ASP A 31 -8.45 12.33 1.33
N THR A 32 -8.12 13.60 1.61
CA THR A 32 -7.97 14.63 0.58
C THR A 32 -6.87 14.30 -0.43
N TRP A 33 -5.68 13.90 0.05
CA TRP A 33 -4.57 13.54 -0.82
C TRP A 33 -4.90 12.29 -1.64
N ALA A 34 -5.54 11.29 -1.03
CA ALA A 34 -5.99 10.08 -1.74
C ALA A 34 -6.97 10.42 -2.87
N PHE A 35 -7.95 11.28 -2.60
CA PHE A 35 -8.92 11.72 -3.59
C PHE A 35 -8.27 12.51 -4.75
N LEU A 36 -7.34 13.41 -4.43
CA LEU A 36 -6.57 14.15 -5.44
C LEU A 36 -5.72 13.23 -6.31
N VAL A 37 -5.09 12.22 -5.72
CA VAL A 37 -4.34 11.19 -6.48
C VAL A 37 -5.27 10.44 -7.42
N ILE A 38 -6.45 10.03 -6.98
CA ILE A 38 -7.43 9.31 -7.81
C ILE A 38 -7.87 10.18 -9.00
N ILE A 39 -8.27 11.43 -8.78
CA ILE A 39 -8.61 12.36 -9.86
C ILE A 39 -7.40 12.60 -10.78
N GLY A 40 -6.22 12.81 -10.19
CA GLY A 40 -4.99 13.03 -10.92
C GLY A 40 -4.64 11.86 -11.83
N MET A 41 -4.87 10.62 -11.38
CA MET A 41 -4.69 9.43 -12.22
C MET A 41 -5.67 9.42 -13.40
N ILE A 42 -6.95 9.72 -13.18
CA ILE A 42 -7.96 9.77 -14.25
C ILE A 42 -7.64 10.86 -15.27
N ILE A 43 -7.34 12.08 -14.82
CA ILE A 43 -6.99 13.19 -15.72
C ILE A 43 -5.66 12.91 -16.41
N GLY A 44 -4.69 12.38 -15.68
CA GLY A 44 -3.34 12.08 -16.16
C GLY A 44 -3.30 11.02 -17.26
N THR A 45 -4.28 10.12 -17.35
CA THR A 45 -4.35 9.18 -18.48
C THR A 45 -4.86 9.84 -19.77
N LEU A 46 -5.58 10.96 -19.67
CA LEU A 46 -6.08 11.73 -20.82
C LEU A 46 -5.00 12.65 -21.40
N ILE A 47 -3.96 12.96 -20.63
CA ILE A 47 -2.83 13.76 -21.08
C ILE A 47 -1.95 12.91 -22.01
N PRO A 48 -1.41 13.47 -23.11
CA PRO A 48 -0.48 12.76 -23.99
C PRO A 48 0.71 12.15 -23.24
N ASN A 49 1.11 10.96 -23.66
CA ASN A 49 2.24 10.26 -23.06
C ASN A 49 3.55 11.06 -23.24
N ILE A 50 4.40 11.03 -22.22
CA ILE A 50 5.72 11.66 -22.27
C ILE A 50 6.68 10.71 -23.03
N PRO A 51 7.28 11.11 -24.15
CA PRO A 51 8.24 10.28 -24.87
C PRO A 51 9.54 10.16 -24.06
N ILE A 52 10.02 8.93 -23.87
CA ILE A 52 11.33 8.63 -23.24
C ILE A 52 12.36 8.32 -24.31
N THR A 53 11.97 7.52 -25.31
CA THR A 53 12.77 7.23 -26.50
C THR A 53 11.88 7.33 -27.74
N LYS A 54 12.42 7.03 -28.93
CA LYS A 54 11.63 6.98 -30.17
C LYS A 54 10.51 5.93 -30.14
N THR A 55 10.63 4.91 -29.29
CA THR A 55 9.70 3.77 -29.23
C THR A 55 9.12 3.52 -27.85
N VAL A 56 9.59 4.22 -26.81
CA VAL A 56 9.09 4.10 -25.44
C VAL A 56 8.56 5.44 -24.96
N SER A 57 7.33 5.41 -24.43
CA SER A 57 6.69 6.56 -23.79
C SER A 57 6.18 6.15 -22.41
N ILE A 58 5.88 7.12 -21.54
CA ILE A 58 5.31 6.90 -20.22
C ILE A 58 4.00 7.68 -20.06
N ASN A 59 2.97 7.03 -19.53
CA ASN A 59 1.69 7.63 -19.25
C ASN A 59 1.70 8.29 -17.86
N ILE A 60 1.13 9.49 -17.76
CA ILE A 60 1.15 10.26 -16.52
C ILE A 60 0.24 9.60 -15.47
N GLY A 61 -1.00 9.30 -15.83
CA GLY A 61 -1.98 8.72 -14.91
C GLY A 61 -1.70 7.26 -14.55
N GLY A 62 -1.14 6.48 -15.48
CA GLY A 62 -0.92 5.05 -15.30
C GLY A 62 0.50 4.65 -14.89
N ALA A 63 1.46 5.56 -14.88
CA ALA A 63 2.81 5.27 -14.36
C ALA A 63 3.36 6.41 -13.50
N VAL A 64 3.41 7.65 -13.99
CA VAL A 64 4.09 8.74 -13.26
C VAL A 64 3.46 9.00 -11.90
N ILE A 65 2.14 9.21 -11.85
CA ILE A 65 1.42 9.47 -10.59
C ILE A 65 1.50 8.25 -9.64
N PRO A 66 1.20 7.01 -10.08
CA PRO A 66 1.38 5.83 -9.23
C PRO A 66 2.80 5.66 -8.67
N ILE A 67 3.84 5.91 -9.49
CA ILE A 67 5.23 5.86 -9.04
C ILE A 67 5.50 6.94 -7.99
N ALA A 68 5.03 8.17 -8.22
CA ALA A 68 5.19 9.26 -7.26
C ALA A 68 4.57 8.94 -5.90
N VAL A 69 3.38 8.33 -5.89
CA VAL A 69 2.72 7.85 -4.66
C VAL A 69 3.54 6.74 -4.00
N CYS A 70 4.06 5.78 -4.77
CA CYS A 70 4.93 4.74 -4.22
C CYS A 70 6.19 5.31 -3.57
N VAL A 71 6.83 6.29 -4.21
CA VAL A 71 8.00 6.99 -3.66
C VAL A 71 7.63 7.70 -2.35
N TYR A 72 6.51 8.44 -2.32
CA TYR A 72 6.02 9.08 -1.11
C TYR A 72 5.83 8.09 0.05
N LEU A 73 5.14 6.97 -0.21
CA LEU A 73 4.88 5.94 0.80
C LEU A 73 6.16 5.23 1.26
N PHE A 74 7.09 4.98 0.33
CA PHE A 74 8.38 4.37 0.63
C PHE A 74 9.21 5.25 1.58
N LEU A 75 9.23 6.56 1.34
CA LEU A 75 9.90 7.53 2.21
C LEU A 75 9.23 7.62 3.59
N LYS A 76 7.89 7.53 3.63
CA LYS A 76 7.09 7.54 4.87
C LYS A 76 7.12 6.21 5.67
N ALA A 77 7.65 5.14 5.09
CA ALA A 77 7.79 3.85 5.77
C ALA A 77 8.64 3.98 7.04
N GLU A 78 8.21 3.32 8.12
CA GLU A 78 8.74 3.54 9.48
C GLU A 78 9.97 2.71 9.79
N SER A 79 10.20 1.64 9.03
CA SER A 79 11.32 0.73 9.25
C SER A 79 12.02 0.39 7.95
N THR A 80 13.34 0.20 8.03
CA THR A 80 14.15 -0.33 6.93
C THR A 80 13.63 -1.70 6.47
N ARG A 81 13.12 -2.52 7.40
CA ARG A 81 12.54 -3.83 7.09
C ARG A 81 11.31 -3.72 6.20
N GLU A 82 10.43 -2.75 6.46
CA GLU A 82 9.27 -2.48 5.61
C GLU A 82 9.70 -2.00 4.21
N ARG A 83 10.69 -1.10 4.13
CA ARG A 83 11.23 -0.62 2.85
C ARG A 83 11.83 -1.76 2.02
N VAL A 84 12.69 -2.59 2.62
CA VAL A 84 13.29 -3.74 1.95
C VAL A 84 12.22 -4.73 1.51
N ASN A 85 11.22 -5.01 2.36
CA ASN A 85 10.10 -5.88 1.99
C ASN A 85 9.33 -5.33 0.78
N ALA A 86 9.00 -4.04 0.76
CA ALA A 86 8.30 -3.42 -0.37
C ALA A 86 9.08 -3.57 -1.69
N VAL A 87 10.41 -3.38 -1.67
CA VAL A 87 11.27 -3.54 -2.86
C VAL A 87 11.32 -4.99 -3.30
N VAL A 88 11.61 -5.92 -2.39
CA VAL A 88 11.72 -7.36 -2.71
C VAL A 88 10.40 -7.89 -3.25
N VAL A 89 9.27 -7.54 -2.63
CA VAL A 89 7.96 -8.01 -3.09
C VAL A 89 7.55 -7.36 -4.41
N SER A 90 7.88 -6.09 -4.65
CA SER A 90 7.71 -5.45 -5.96
C SER A 90 8.42 -6.23 -7.07
N ILE A 91 9.68 -6.63 -6.84
CA ILE A 91 10.47 -7.39 -7.81
C ILE A 91 9.84 -8.77 -8.05
N VAL A 92 9.47 -9.48 -6.99
CA VAL A 92 8.83 -10.81 -7.09
C VAL A 92 7.49 -10.71 -7.84
N ALA A 93 6.65 -9.75 -7.50
CA ALA A 93 5.38 -9.51 -8.19
C ALA A 93 5.60 -9.17 -9.66
N GLY A 94 6.58 -8.31 -9.97
CA GLY A 94 6.92 -7.96 -11.34
C GLY A 94 7.40 -9.15 -12.16
N ILE A 95 8.28 -9.99 -11.61
CA ILE A 95 8.76 -11.20 -12.28
C ILE A 95 7.59 -12.16 -12.54
N ALA A 96 6.74 -12.39 -11.53
CA ALA A 96 5.60 -13.28 -11.66
C ALA A 96 4.60 -12.79 -12.73
N VAL A 97 4.30 -11.50 -12.76
CA VAL A 97 3.39 -10.90 -13.76
C VAL A 97 4.02 -10.93 -15.16
N PHE A 98 5.31 -10.68 -15.27
CA PHE A 98 6.04 -10.81 -16.53
C PHE A 98 6.01 -12.24 -17.08
N ILE A 99 6.24 -13.24 -16.22
CA ILE A 99 6.13 -14.66 -16.59
C ILE A 99 4.69 -15.01 -16.96
N ALA A 100 3.69 -14.53 -16.22
CA ALA A 100 2.29 -14.74 -16.55
C ALA A 100 1.97 -14.24 -17.97
N GLY A 101 2.52 -13.09 -18.37
CA GLY A 101 2.37 -12.56 -19.72
C GLY A 101 3.09 -13.36 -20.82
N ARG A 102 3.96 -14.30 -20.47
CA ARG A 102 4.58 -15.26 -21.42
C ARG A 102 3.82 -16.55 -21.55
N ILE A 103 3.11 -16.94 -20.50
CA ILE A 103 2.36 -18.20 -20.44
C ILE A 103 0.95 -18.01 -21.01
N LEU A 104 0.36 -16.83 -20.77
CA LEU A 104 -1.00 -16.55 -21.22
C LEU A 104 -1.04 -16.33 -22.75
N PRO A 105 -1.96 -17.00 -23.46
CA PRO A 105 -2.26 -16.73 -24.86
C PRO A 105 -2.35 -15.24 -25.18
N ALA A 106 -1.67 -14.83 -26.25
CA ALA A 106 -1.64 -13.45 -26.70
C ALA A 106 -2.97 -13.02 -27.35
N GLU A 107 -3.80 -13.97 -27.80
CA GLU A 107 -5.08 -13.72 -28.45
C GLU A 107 -6.22 -13.65 -27.41
N PRO A 108 -6.80 -12.46 -27.17
CA PRO A 108 -7.86 -12.29 -26.17
C PRO A 108 -9.13 -13.07 -26.51
N GLU A 109 -9.36 -13.39 -27.80
CA GLU A 109 -10.55 -14.10 -28.28
C GLU A 109 -10.62 -15.56 -27.79
N ALA A 110 -9.47 -16.13 -27.44
CA ALA A 110 -9.38 -17.46 -26.84
C ALA A 110 -9.62 -17.45 -25.32
N MET A 111 -9.77 -16.28 -24.69
CA MET A 111 -9.87 -16.13 -23.24
C MET A 111 -11.18 -15.47 -22.81
N ILE A 112 -11.80 -16.06 -21.78
CA ILE A 112 -12.98 -15.48 -21.12
C ILE A 112 -12.60 -14.18 -20.36
N ILE A 113 -11.33 -14.05 -19.94
CA ILE A 113 -10.82 -12.92 -19.14
C ILE A 113 -9.64 -12.29 -19.88
N GLU A 114 -9.70 -10.98 -20.11
CA GLU A 114 -8.58 -10.25 -20.73
C GLU A 114 -7.30 -10.36 -19.88
N PRO A 115 -6.12 -10.59 -20.49
CA PRO A 115 -4.86 -10.79 -19.77
C PRO A 115 -4.52 -9.68 -18.77
N LYS A 116 -4.89 -8.42 -19.07
CA LYS A 116 -4.66 -7.27 -18.18
C LYS A 116 -5.33 -7.41 -16.80
N TYR A 117 -6.47 -8.08 -16.72
CA TYR A 117 -7.14 -8.34 -15.45
C TYR A 117 -6.40 -9.42 -14.66
N ILE A 118 -5.92 -10.46 -15.35
CA ILE A 118 -5.10 -11.52 -14.75
C ILE A 118 -3.81 -10.93 -14.19
N TYR A 119 -3.12 -10.06 -14.93
CA TYR A 119 -1.92 -9.37 -14.46
C TYR A 119 -2.19 -8.58 -13.18
N GLY A 120 -3.27 -7.79 -13.16
CA GLY A 120 -3.67 -7.01 -11.99
C GLY A 120 -3.96 -7.89 -10.77
N ILE A 121 -4.71 -8.97 -10.97
CA ILE A 121 -5.06 -9.92 -9.90
C ILE A 121 -3.81 -10.62 -9.35
N VAL A 122 -2.97 -11.19 -10.22
CA VAL A 122 -1.74 -11.88 -9.81
C VAL A 122 -0.81 -10.93 -9.05
N GLY A 123 -0.56 -9.73 -9.60
CA GLY A 123 0.27 -8.73 -8.93
C GLY A 123 -0.29 -8.33 -7.57
N GLY A 124 -1.60 -8.10 -7.50
CA GLY A 124 -2.28 -7.72 -6.26
C GLY A 124 -2.23 -8.81 -5.18
N LEU A 125 -2.45 -10.07 -5.57
CA LEU A 125 -2.39 -11.22 -4.67
C LEU A 125 -0.98 -11.44 -4.13
N ILE A 126 0.05 -11.39 -4.99
CA ILE A 126 1.45 -11.54 -4.55
C ILE A 126 1.82 -10.38 -3.61
N ALA A 127 1.47 -9.15 -3.99
CA ALA A 127 1.73 -7.99 -3.17
C ALA A 127 1.09 -8.11 -1.78
N TYR A 128 -0.17 -8.56 -1.71
CA TYR A 128 -0.86 -8.85 -0.46
C TYR A 128 -0.17 -9.97 0.35
N LEU A 129 0.11 -11.13 -0.28
CA LEU A 129 0.59 -12.33 0.42
C LEU A 129 1.96 -12.13 1.08
N PHE A 130 2.86 -11.39 0.42
CA PHE A 130 4.24 -11.25 0.88
C PHE A 130 4.54 -9.91 1.56
N SER A 131 3.60 -8.95 1.52
CA SER A 131 3.76 -7.68 2.23
C SER A 131 3.28 -7.77 3.67
N ARG A 132 3.98 -7.06 4.56
CA ARG A 132 3.68 -7.07 5.99
C ARG A 132 2.87 -5.87 6.46
N SER A 133 2.70 -4.86 5.61
CA SER A 133 1.95 -3.63 5.89
C SER A 133 1.12 -3.21 4.68
N ARG A 134 0.08 -2.39 4.90
CA ARG A 134 -0.79 -1.84 3.86
C ARG A 134 0.00 -0.99 2.87
N ARG A 135 0.96 -0.19 3.38
CA ARG A 135 1.90 0.60 2.57
C ARG A 135 2.75 -0.29 1.67
N SER A 136 3.39 -1.31 2.24
CA SER A 136 4.22 -2.24 1.48
C SER A 136 3.40 -2.97 0.41
N ALA A 137 2.17 -3.38 0.74
CA ALA A 137 1.25 -4.03 -0.19
C ALA A 137 0.89 -3.11 -1.35
N PHE A 138 0.55 -1.84 -1.08
CA PHE A 138 0.29 -0.86 -2.13
C PHE A 138 1.51 -0.66 -3.03
N ILE A 139 2.69 -0.40 -2.45
CA ILE A 139 3.93 -0.18 -3.21
C ILE A 139 4.23 -1.40 -4.08
N ALA A 140 4.17 -2.60 -3.51
CA ALA A 140 4.43 -3.85 -4.22
C ALA A 140 3.42 -4.13 -5.35
N GLY A 141 2.14 -3.84 -5.12
CA GLY A 141 1.09 -4.00 -6.13
C GLY A 141 1.32 -3.07 -7.32
N VAL A 142 1.55 -1.79 -7.07
CA VAL A 142 1.79 -0.81 -8.13
C VAL A 142 3.13 -1.08 -8.84
N MET A 143 4.23 -1.11 -8.09
CA MET A 143 5.57 -1.24 -8.65
C MET A 143 5.78 -2.60 -9.30
N GLY A 144 5.14 -3.68 -8.82
CA GLY A 144 5.17 -4.99 -9.46
C GLY A 144 4.65 -4.93 -10.89
N ILE A 145 3.47 -4.33 -11.11
CA ILE A 145 2.91 -4.19 -12.46
C ILE A 145 3.78 -3.30 -13.34
N ILE A 146 4.28 -2.18 -12.80
CA ILE A 146 5.15 -1.26 -13.55
C ILE A 146 6.47 -1.93 -13.95
N LEU A 147 7.10 -2.69 -13.04
CA LEU A 147 8.31 -3.45 -13.33
C LEU A 147 8.06 -4.52 -14.39
N ALA A 148 6.93 -5.23 -14.34
CA ALA A 148 6.55 -6.18 -15.38
C ALA A 148 6.43 -5.51 -16.75
N ASN A 149 5.83 -4.31 -16.81
CA ASN A 149 5.73 -3.54 -18.03
C ASN A 149 7.10 -3.10 -18.57
N VAL A 150 7.99 -2.64 -17.68
CA VAL A 150 9.37 -2.30 -18.05
C VAL A 150 10.12 -3.52 -18.58
N MET A 151 9.99 -4.68 -17.92
CA MET A 151 10.60 -5.93 -18.40
C MET A 151 10.05 -6.34 -19.77
N GLN A 152 8.75 -6.17 -20.02
CA GLN A 152 8.15 -6.39 -21.33
C GLN A 152 8.71 -5.41 -22.38
N ALA A 153 8.83 -4.13 -22.05
CA ALA A 153 9.41 -3.12 -22.93
C ALA A 153 10.87 -3.45 -23.31
N VAL A 154 11.69 -3.81 -22.31
CA VAL A 154 13.08 -4.23 -22.52
C VAL A 154 13.13 -5.49 -23.36
N SER A 155 12.29 -6.49 -23.10
CA SER A 155 12.28 -7.69 -23.92
C SER A 155 11.90 -7.42 -25.37
N ASN A 156 10.90 -6.57 -25.62
CA ASN A 156 10.50 -6.20 -26.98
C ASN A 156 11.63 -5.50 -27.73
N TYR A 157 12.38 -4.64 -27.04
CA TYR A 157 13.55 -3.98 -27.59
C TYR A 157 14.65 -4.99 -27.97
N LEU A 158 14.95 -5.94 -27.07
CA LEU A 158 15.97 -6.96 -27.30
C LEU A 158 15.60 -7.96 -28.41
N THR A 159 14.32 -8.30 -28.56
CA THR A 159 13.84 -9.22 -29.62
C THR A 159 13.53 -8.52 -30.94
N GLY A 160 13.72 -7.21 -31.04
CA GLY A 160 13.41 -6.43 -32.24
C GLY A 160 11.92 -6.38 -32.58
N THR A 161 11.05 -6.67 -31.59
CA THR A 161 9.60 -6.63 -31.77
C THR A 161 9.17 -5.18 -32.02
N ARG A 162 8.62 -4.93 -33.21
CA ARG A 162 8.21 -3.58 -33.62
C ARG A 162 6.94 -3.16 -32.88
N GLY A 163 6.94 -1.96 -32.32
CA GLY A 163 5.77 -1.36 -31.68
C GLY A 163 6.19 -0.29 -30.68
N ALA A 164 5.46 0.83 -30.65
CA ALA A 164 5.65 1.81 -29.58
C ALA A 164 5.10 1.22 -28.27
N VAL A 165 5.93 1.18 -27.22
CA VAL A 165 5.53 0.72 -25.89
C VAL A 165 5.20 1.93 -25.03
N SER A 166 4.02 1.91 -24.40
CA SER A 166 3.61 2.93 -23.45
C SER A 166 3.60 2.35 -22.04
N ILE A 167 4.57 2.77 -21.22
CA ILE A 167 4.67 2.41 -19.82
C ILE A 167 3.48 3.04 -19.08
N GLY A 168 2.64 2.21 -18.46
CA GLY A 168 1.40 2.63 -17.82
C GLY A 168 0.29 3.02 -18.79
N GLY A 169 0.39 2.66 -20.08
CA GLY A 169 -0.68 2.89 -21.06
C GLY A 169 -1.97 2.09 -20.77
N ALA A 170 -3.01 2.31 -21.55
CA ALA A 170 -4.40 1.90 -21.25
C ALA A 170 -4.59 0.46 -20.74
N GLY A 171 -3.89 -0.54 -21.30
CA GLY A 171 -3.97 -1.92 -20.82
C GLY A 171 -3.27 -2.14 -19.47
N PHE A 172 -2.11 -1.53 -19.27
CA PHE A 172 -1.36 -1.62 -18.01
C PHE A 172 -1.95 -0.77 -16.90
N PHE A 173 -2.63 0.32 -17.24
CA PHE A 173 -3.34 1.15 -16.26
C PHE A 173 -4.44 0.35 -15.54
N ASP A 174 -5.22 -0.44 -16.27
CA ASP A 174 -6.18 -1.38 -15.67
C ASP A 174 -5.50 -2.34 -14.70
N SER A 175 -4.37 -2.94 -15.10
CA SER A 175 -3.61 -3.85 -14.23
C SER A 175 -3.08 -3.17 -12.98
N VAL A 176 -2.55 -1.94 -13.08
CA VAL A 176 -2.04 -1.15 -11.94
C VAL A 176 -3.17 -0.87 -10.94
N VAL A 177 -4.31 -0.36 -11.42
CA VAL A 177 -5.45 0.00 -10.57
C VAL A 177 -6.04 -1.24 -9.88
N ILE A 178 -6.23 -2.33 -10.63
CA ILE A 178 -6.73 -3.59 -10.06
C ILE A 178 -5.75 -4.12 -9.00
N SER A 179 -4.47 -4.15 -9.32
CA SER A 179 -3.44 -4.68 -8.43
C SER A 179 -3.35 -3.90 -7.12
N MET A 180 -3.32 -2.56 -7.18
CA MET A 180 -3.21 -1.73 -5.98
C MET A 180 -4.45 -1.83 -5.09
N ILE A 181 -5.65 -1.91 -5.67
CA ILE A 181 -6.90 -2.06 -4.92
C ILE A 181 -6.93 -3.43 -4.25
N ILE A 182 -6.66 -4.51 -4.99
CA ILE A 182 -6.64 -5.87 -4.43
C ILE A 182 -5.61 -5.98 -3.31
N ALA A 183 -4.39 -5.49 -3.53
CA ALA A 183 -3.30 -5.56 -2.56
C ALA A 183 -3.68 -4.87 -1.25
N VAL A 184 -4.22 -3.64 -1.33
CA VAL A 184 -4.60 -2.87 -0.15
C VAL A 184 -5.84 -3.45 0.53
N PHE A 185 -6.87 -3.78 -0.23
CA PHE A 185 -8.14 -4.29 0.30
C PHE A 185 -7.94 -5.59 1.08
N LEU A 186 -7.22 -6.56 0.48
CA LEU A 186 -6.89 -7.82 1.16
C LEU A 186 -5.95 -7.60 2.35
N SER A 187 -4.96 -6.71 2.21
CA SER A 187 -4.07 -6.38 3.33
C SER A 187 -4.81 -5.72 4.49
N GLU A 188 -5.89 -4.99 4.25
CA GLU A 188 -6.69 -4.42 5.34
C GLU A 188 -7.56 -5.48 6.00
N ILE A 189 -8.41 -6.17 5.23
CA ILE A 189 -9.37 -7.13 5.80
C ILE A 189 -8.64 -8.24 6.58
N ILE A 190 -7.61 -8.81 5.97
CA ILE A 190 -6.91 -9.96 6.55
C ILE A 190 -5.87 -9.49 7.57
N GLY A 191 -5.21 -8.36 7.33
CA GLY A 191 -4.28 -7.75 8.28
C GLY A 191 -4.97 -7.37 9.60
N GLU A 192 -6.16 -6.76 9.53
CA GLU A 192 -6.98 -6.49 10.70
C GLU A 192 -7.42 -7.75 11.42
N THR A 193 -7.87 -8.76 10.68
CA THR A 193 -8.31 -10.02 11.26
C THR A 193 -7.16 -10.70 12.01
N ARG A 194 -5.94 -10.67 11.45
CA ARG A 194 -4.73 -11.20 12.11
C ARG A 194 -4.35 -10.40 13.36
N GLU A 195 -4.42 -9.06 13.30
CA GLU A 195 -4.17 -8.19 14.46
C GLU A 195 -5.17 -8.46 15.60
N LYS A 196 -6.43 -8.74 15.28
CA LYS A 196 -7.46 -9.08 16.27
C LYS A 196 -7.25 -10.47 16.89
N ILE A 197 -6.93 -11.48 16.07
CA ILE A 197 -6.72 -12.87 16.51
C ILE A 197 -5.44 -13.01 17.35
N GLN A 198 -4.37 -12.27 17.02
CA GLN A 198 -3.10 -12.31 17.76
C GLN A 198 -3.12 -11.51 19.07
N GLY A 199 -4.30 -11.18 19.59
CA GLY A 199 -4.48 -10.62 20.93
C GLY A 199 -4.48 -9.10 20.96
N GLY A 200 -5.43 -8.48 20.25
CA GLY A 200 -5.68 -7.03 20.29
C GLY A 200 -5.45 -6.44 21.68
N THR A 201 -4.38 -5.66 21.81
CA THR A 201 -4.01 -4.85 22.98
C THR A 201 -3.96 -5.55 24.34
N SER A 202 -3.27 -6.68 24.48
CA SER A 202 -2.59 -6.99 25.76
C SER A 202 -1.25 -6.24 25.85
N LYS A 203 -1.29 -4.90 25.88
CA LYS A 203 -0.15 -4.03 26.29
C LYS A 203 -0.46 -2.52 26.31
N LYS A 204 -1.65 -2.12 26.74
CA LYS A 204 -1.93 -0.69 26.98
C LYS A 204 -2.91 -0.41 28.12
N HIS A 205 -2.63 -0.96 29.31
CA HIS A 205 -2.85 -0.26 30.59
C HIS A 205 -2.21 -1.04 31.74
N LEU A 206 -0.89 -0.99 31.85
CA LEU A 206 -0.20 -1.08 33.14
C LEU A 206 0.68 0.17 33.18
N GLU A 207 0.05 1.32 33.37
CA GLU A 207 0.78 2.45 33.93
C GLU A 207 1.21 2.04 35.34
N PRO A 208 2.50 2.12 35.69
CA PRO A 208 2.88 2.15 37.09
C PRO A 208 2.17 3.37 37.68
N ARG A 209 1.22 3.12 38.56
CA ARG A 209 0.49 4.16 39.29
C ARG A 209 1.49 4.79 40.27
N GLU A 210 2.37 5.68 39.78
CA GLU A 210 3.38 6.40 40.57
C GLU A 210 2.75 7.25 41.69
N GLY A 211 1.43 7.48 41.66
CA GLY A 211 0.71 8.18 42.71
C GLY A 211 0.35 7.36 43.96
N MET A 212 0.41 6.02 43.94
CA MET A 212 -0.02 5.19 45.10
C MET A 212 1.12 4.91 46.09
N ALA A 213 2.37 4.85 45.60
CA ALA A 213 3.52 4.66 46.48
C ALA A 213 3.79 5.91 47.33
N SER A 214 3.55 7.10 46.78
CA SER A 214 3.71 8.37 47.50
C SER A 214 2.70 8.52 48.64
N SER A 215 1.46 8.07 48.48
CA SER A 215 0.44 8.21 49.54
C SER A 215 0.71 7.29 50.73
N LEU A 216 1.32 6.12 50.50
CA LEU A 216 1.64 5.17 51.58
C LEU A 216 2.89 5.60 52.39
N ILE A 217 3.83 6.31 51.76
CA ILE A 217 5.01 6.85 52.45
C ILE A 217 4.62 8.04 53.34
N ASP A 218 3.64 8.84 52.93
CA ASP A 218 3.21 10.03 53.69
C ASP A 218 2.28 9.69 54.87
N THR A 219 1.52 8.58 54.79
CA THR A 219 0.73 8.08 55.92
C THR A 219 1.64 7.49 57.01
N ASN A 220 2.69 6.76 56.64
CA ASN A 220 3.61 6.15 57.62
C ASN A 220 4.44 7.20 58.39
N LYS A 221 4.80 8.32 57.74
CA LYS A 221 5.47 9.44 58.42
C LYS A 221 4.56 10.21 59.38
N LYS A 222 3.26 10.28 59.12
CA LYS A 222 2.31 10.92 60.04
C LYS A 222 2.00 10.06 61.26
N GLU A 223 1.98 8.74 61.13
CA GLU A 223 1.76 7.84 62.28
C GLU A 223 2.99 7.69 63.19
N GLU A 224 4.22 7.89 62.68
CA GLU A 224 5.43 7.90 63.52
C GLU A 224 5.67 9.25 64.24
N GLY A 225 5.17 10.37 63.70
CA GLY A 225 5.27 11.68 64.35
C GLY A 225 4.37 11.82 65.59
N ASP A 226 3.16 11.26 65.53
CA ASP A 226 2.14 11.40 66.58
C ASP A 226 2.38 10.49 67.80
N LYS A 227 3.24 9.46 67.66
CA LYS A 227 3.63 8.56 68.76
C LYS A 227 4.82 9.04 69.58
N ASN A 228 5.59 10.00 69.08
CA ASN A 228 6.74 10.55 69.81
C ASN A 228 6.37 11.78 70.66
N GLU A 229 5.31 12.53 70.32
CA GLU A 229 4.85 13.66 71.15
C GLU A 229 4.07 13.23 72.39
N GLN A 230 3.57 11.98 72.46
CA GLN A 230 2.88 11.45 73.64
C GLN A 230 3.79 10.79 74.70
N LYS A 231 5.12 10.87 74.56
CA LYS A 231 6.07 10.27 75.50
C LYS A 231 6.97 11.26 76.25
N GLU A 232 6.79 12.56 76.06
CA GLU A 232 7.58 13.59 76.76
C GLU A 232 6.85 14.28 77.93
N ASP A 233 5.58 13.92 78.20
CA ASP A 233 4.77 14.49 79.30
C ASP A 233 4.35 13.45 80.37
N GLU A 234 5.27 12.56 80.80
CA GLU A 234 5.15 11.79 82.07
C GLU A 234 6.41 11.91 82.94
#